data_AF-A0A662R575-F1
#
_entry.id   AF-A0A662R575-F1
#
_cell.length_a   1.000
_cell.length_b   1.000
_cell.length_c   1.000
_cell.angle_alpha   90.00
_cell.angle_beta   90.00
_cell.angle_gamma   90.00
#
_symmetry.space_group_name_H-M   'P 1'
#
loop_
_entity.id
_entity.type
_entity.pdbx_description
1 polymer ?
#
loop_
_entity_poly.entity_id
_entity_poly.type
_entity_poly.pdbx_seq_one_letter_code
_entity_poly.pdbx_strand_id
1 'polypeptide(L)'
;MKNTNRAVAISVLSLLIVVMLIPAAIAPPVGINVYGEVTDENGDPLQGDGTSTSDLVHLINDTDNSIICEIRIGEYYGSGTGKFYHTGETVGTGTFIYCRAWNAPSYEEATYSGDSPKIEVTGTGDYNFGAWQTLTTPAQPPVPDMPAMILFASGLVLVSMYFVYGRRKKGDKS
;
A
#
# COMPACT_ATOMS: atom_id res chain seq x y z
N MET A 1 -31.01 40.96 -15.43
CA MET A 1 -30.94 40.28 -14.12
C MET A 1 -31.10 38.75 -14.19
N LYS A 2 -30.85 38.05 -15.32
CA LYS A 2 -30.95 36.58 -15.42
C LYS A 2 -29.64 35.81 -15.17
N ASN A 3 -28.49 36.49 -15.15
CA ASN A 3 -27.18 35.83 -15.14
C ASN A 3 -26.63 35.60 -13.72
N THR A 4 -27.06 36.38 -12.73
CA THR A 4 -26.59 36.30 -11.35
C THR A 4 -27.04 34.99 -10.67
N ASN A 5 -28.26 34.53 -10.98
CA ASN A 5 -28.83 33.31 -10.38
C ASN A 5 -28.14 32.02 -10.85
N ARG A 6 -27.57 31.99 -12.06
CA ARG A 6 -26.81 30.83 -12.55
C ARG A 6 -25.44 30.72 -11.90
N ALA A 7 -24.75 31.85 -11.70
CA ALA A 7 -23.44 31.87 -11.07
C ALA A 7 -23.49 31.42 -9.60
N VAL A 8 -24.52 31.84 -8.87
CA VAL A 8 -24.76 31.43 -7.47
C VAL A 8 -25.10 29.94 -7.38
N ALA A 9 -25.92 29.41 -8.30
CA ALA A 9 -26.26 27.99 -8.31
C ALA A 9 -25.05 27.08 -8.57
N ILE A 10 -24.16 27.48 -9.49
CA ILE A 10 -22.94 26.73 -9.81
C ILE A 10 -21.97 26.73 -8.62
N SER A 11 -21.81 27.87 -7.93
CA SER A 11 -20.89 27.97 -6.79
C SER A 11 -21.37 27.17 -5.57
N VAL A 12 -22.69 27.14 -5.31
CA VAL A 12 -23.28 26.29 -4.26
C VAL A 12 -23.12 24.80 -4.59
N LEU A 13 -23.34 24.42 -5.85
CA LEU A 13 -23.19 23.02 -6.28
C LEU A 13 -21.73 22.54 -6.21
N SER A 14 -20.77 23.38 -6.62
CA SER A 14 -19.34 23.09 -6.48
C SER A 14 -18.91 22.96 -5.02
N LEU A 15 -19.43 23.80 -4.12
CA LEU A 15 -19.14 23.71 -2.69
C LEU A 15 -19.73 22.43 -2.07
N LEU A 16 -20.93 22.03 -2.48
CA LEU A 16 -21.56 20.79 -2.03
C LEU A 16 -20.79 19.54 -2.49
N ILE A 17 -20.28 19.53 -3.73
CA ILE A 17 -19.43 18.44 -4.23
C ILE A 17 -18.11 18.37 -3.45
N VAL A 18 -17.49 19.52 -3.15
CA VAL A 18 -16.26 19.57 -2.33
C VAL A 18 -16.52 19.10 -0.90
N VAL A 19 -17.67 19.42 -0.31
CA VAL A 19 -18.05 18.96 1.05
C VAL A 19 -18.39 17.46 1.08
N MET A 20 -19.00 16.92 0.01
CA MET A 20 -19.23 15.47 -0.12
C MET A 20 -17.93 14.67 -0.41
N LEU A 21 -16.87 15.34 -0.84
CA LEU A 21 -15.54 14.76 -1.04
C LEU A 21 -14.64 14.88 0.19
N ILE A 22 -15.14 15.43 1.30
CA ILE A 22 -14.42 15.36 2.58
C ILE A 22 -14.45 13.88 2.99
N PRO A 23 -13.29 13.20 3.05
CA PRO A 23 -13.25 11.84 3.56
C PRO A 23 -13.90 11.82 4.93
N ALA A 24 -14.78 10.85 5.17
CA ALA A 24 -15.36 10.59 6.48
C ALA A 24 -14.25 10.73 7.54
N ALA A 25 -14.55 11.47 8.62
CA ALA A 25 -13.63 11.84 9.68
C ALA A 25 -12.50 10.82 9.86
N ILE A 26 -11.29 11.19 9.44
CA ILE A 26 -10.10 10.34 9.58
C ILE A 26 -9.90 10.20 11.08
N ALA A 27 -10.20 9.01 11.60
CA ALA A 27 -10.00 8.74 13.00
C ALA A 27 -8.51 8.91 13.34
N PRO A 28 -8.18 9.46 14.53
CA PRO A 28 -6.80 9.81 14.84
C PRO A 28 -5.91 8.57 14.78
N PRO A 29 -4.68 8.67 14.23
CA PRO A 29 -3.72 7.58 14.24
C PRO A 29 -3.43 7.13 15.68
N VAL A 30 -3.37 5.81 15.87
CA VAL A 30 -3.03 5.16 17.14
C VAL A 30 -1.73 4.39 17.00
N GLY A 31 -0.93 4.36 18.06
CA GLY A 31 0.28 3.55 18.12
C GLY A 31 -0.06 2.06 18.14
N ILE A 32 0.59 1.28 17.28
CA ILE A 32 0.41 -0.17 17.19
C ILE A 32 1.75 -0.90 17.29
N ASN A 33 1.69 -2.12 17.82
CA ASN A 33 2.76 -3.11 17.69
C ASN A 33 2.21 -4.29 16.89
N VAL A 34 3.03 -4.90 16.04
CA VAL A 34 2.63 -6.00 15.18
C VAL A 34 3.55 -7.19 15.34
N TYR A 35 2.99 -8.39 15.27
CA TYR A 35 3.77 -9.63 15.38
C TYR A 35 3.09 -10.80 14.69
N GLY A 36 3.89 -11.80 14.34
CA GLY A 36 3.42 -12.98 13.64
C GLY A 36 4.53 -13.98 13.33
N GLU A 37 4.13 -15.08 12.70
CA GLU A 37 5.02 -16.15 12.26
C GLU A 37 4.71 -16.51 10.80
N VAL A 38 5.73 -16.64 9.98
CA VAL A 38 5.59 -16.95 8.57
C VAL A 38 6.57 -18.04 8.14
N THR A 39 6.05 -18.97 7.36
CA THR A 39 6.79 -20.09 6.76
C THR A 39 6.74 -20.01 5.24
N ASP A 40 7.67 -20.69 4.58
CA ASP A 40 7.69 -20.87 3.14
C ASP A 40 6.58 -21.83 2.66
N GLU A 41 6.58 -22.16 1.37
CA GLU A 41 5.62 -23.09 0.78
C GLU A 41 5.74 -24.54 1.30
N ASN A 42 6.88 -24.89 1.91
CA ASN A 42 7.17 -26.22 2.46
C ASN A 42 6.85 -26.29 3.97
N GLY A 43 6.53 -25.15 4.59
CA GLY A 43 6.33 -25.03 6.03
C GLY A 43 7.62 -24.77 6.82
N ASP A 44 8.73 -24.51 6.14
CA ASP A 44 9.98 -24.11 6.77
C ASP A 44 9.93 -22.62 7.16
N PRO A 45 10.43 -22.21 8.33
CA PRO A 45 10.45 -20.81 8.72
C PRO A 45 11.21 -19.94 7.71
N LEU A 46 10.67 -18.76 7.40
CA LEU A 46 11.43 -17.76 6.66
C LEU A 46 12.72 -17.40 7.41
N GLN A 47 13.76 -17.09 6.65
CA GLN A 47 15.11 -16.92 7.17
C GLN A 47 15.32 -15.48 7.62
N GLY A 48 15.88 -15.31 8.81
CA GLY A 48 16.23 -13.97 9.30
C GLY A 48 16.75 -13.96 10.71
N ASP A 49 17.57 -12.97 10.99
CA ASP A 49 18.19 -12.70 12.30
C ASP A 49 17.96 -11.26 12.76
N GLY A 50 17.05 -10.55 12.10
CA GLY A 50 16.76 -9.13 12.30
C GLY A 50 17.75 -8.19 11.58
N THR A 51 18.75 -8.70 10.86
CA THR A 51 19.70 -7.87 10.10
C THR A 51 19.23 -7.64 8.66
N SER A 52 19.97 -6.83 7.90
CA SER A 52 19.66 -6.47 6.52
C SER A 52 19.64 -7.64 5.53
N THR A 53 20.18 -8.80 5.90
CA THR A 53 20.13 -10.02 5.06
C THR A 53 18.92 -10.90 5.37
N SER A 54 18.10 -10.52 6.35
CA SER A 54 16.87 -11.24 6.68
C SER A 54 15.80 -11.05 5.60
N ASP A 55 14.98 -12.08 5.42
CA ASP A 55 13.75 -12.00 4.65
C ASP A 55 12.85 -10.87 5.19
N LEU A 56 12.04 -10.31 4.30
CA LEU A 56 11.22 -9.14 4.55
C LEU A 56 9.74 -9.49 4.69
N VAL A 57 9.10 -8.78 5.62
CA VAL A 57 7.65 -8.71 5.77
C VAL A 57 7.24 -7.25 5.62
N HIS A 58 6.29 -6.98 4.74
CA HIS A 58 5.69 -5.66 4.60
C HIS A 58 4.40 -5.59 5.40
N LEU A 59 4.27 -4.59 6.27
CA LEU A 59 2.99 -4.20 6.84
C LEU A 59 2.29 -3.26 5.86
N ILE A 60 1.05 -3.59 5.48
CA ILE A 60 0.34 -2.93 4.38
C ILE A 60 -1.03 -2.43 4.86
N ASN A 61 -1.40 -1.23 4.43
CA ASN A 61 -2.76 -0.71 4.55
C ASN A 61 -3.64 -1.30 3.43
N ASP A 62 -4.69 -2.03 3.80
CA ASP A 62 -5.57 -2.70 2.83
C ASP A 62 -6.38 -1.73 1.96
N THR A 63 -6.58 -0.50 2.41
CA THR A 63 -7.40 0.50 1.72
C THR A 63 -6.76 0.95 0.41
N ASP A 64 -5.45 1.16 0.43
CA ASP A 64 -4.68 1.74 -0.67
C ASP A 64 -3.46 0.89 -1.10
N ASN A 65 -3.21 -0.22 -0.41
CA ASN A 65 -2.03 -1.08 -0.56
C ASN A 65 -0.69 -0.35 -0.33
N SER A 66 -0.70 0.77 0.39
CA SER A 66 0.53 1.44 0.79
C SER A 66 1.31 0.62 1.83
N ILE A 67 2.63 0.60 1.70
CA ILE A 67 3.53 0.02 2.70
C ILE A 67 3.57 0.98 3.87
N ILE A 68 3.17 0.49 5.05
CA ILE A 68 3.27 1.20 6.32
C ILE A 68 4.71 1.11 6.81
N CYS A 69 5.25 -0.10 6.89
CA CYS A 69 6.64 -0.33 7.24
C CYS A 69 7.20 -1.66 6.68
N GLU A 70 8.52 -1.75 6.65
CA GLU A 70 9.27 -2.97 6.35
C GLU A 70 9.77 -3.59 7.66
N ILE A 71 9.52 -4.88 7.85
CA ILE A 71 9.85 -5.62 9.06
C ILE A 71 10.78 -6.77 8.69
N ARG A 72 11.85 -6.97 9.46
CA ARG A 72 12.81 -8.06 9.22
C ARG A 72 12.38 -9.30 9.97
N ILE A 73 12.46 -10.47 9.32
CA ILE A 73 12.37 -11.74 10.05
C ILE A 73 13.49 -11.81 11.09
N GLY A 74 13.16 -12.28 12.30
CA GLY A 74 14.06 -12.34 13.44
C GLY A 74 14.20 -11.02 14.20
N GLU A 75 13.52 -9.94 13.80
CA GLU A 75 13.45 -8.71 14.60
C GLU A 75 12.91 -9.03 16.00
N TYR A 76 13.67 -8.67 17.04
CA TYR A 76 13.47 -9.05 18.46
C TYR A 76 13.54 -10.55 18.81
N TYR A 77 13.59 -11.48 17.86
CA TYR A 77 13.60 -12.93 18.11
C TYR A 77 14.93 -13.64 17.82
N GLY A 78 15.80 -13.07 16.98
CA GLY A 78 17.09 -13.67 16.59
C GLY A 78 17.00 -14.67 15.43
N SER A 79 18.13 -15.35 15.14
CA SER A 79 18.40 -16.06 13.88
C SER A 79 17.52 -17.29 13.59
N GLY A 80 17.00 -17.36 12.36
CA GLY A 80 16.41 -18.54 11.72
C GLY A 80 14.94 -18.83 12.08
N THR A 81 14.17 -17.85 12.54
CA THR A 81 12.92 -18.14 13.28
C THR A 81 11.60 -17.87 12.57
N GLY A 82 11.53 -17.30 11.37
CA GLY A 82 10.24 -16.99 10.70
C GLY A 82 9.30 -16.07 11.49
N LYS A 83 9.72 -15.57 12.66
CA LYS A 83 8.95 -14.71 13.56
C LYS A 83 9.39 -13.27 13.39
N PHE A 84 8.48 -12.36 13.65
CA PHE A 84 8.80 -10.94 13.72
C PHE A 84 7.93 -10.26 14.77
N TYR A 85 8.49 -9.22 15.37
CA TYR A 85 7.81 -8.31 16.27
C TYR A 85 8.29 -6.91 15.91
N HIS A 86 7.37 -5.96 15.76
CA HIS A 86 7.71 -4.59 15.39
C HIS A 86 6.86 -3.60 16.16
N THR A 87 7.44 -2.47 16.55
CA THR A 87 6.83 -1.50 17.46
C THR A 87 6.97 -0.08 16.98
N GLY A 88 5.98 0.75 17.30
CA GLY A 88 6.08 2.20 17.15
C GLY A 88 5.44 2.75 15.88
N GLU A 89 4.68 1.92 15.16
CA GLU A 89 3.92 2.36 13.99
C GLU A 89 2.65 3.09 14.41
N THR A 90 2.20 4.04 13.58
CA THR A 90 0.94 4.77 13.82
C THR A 90 -0.01 4.60 12.65
N VAL A 91 -1.19 4.02 12.91
CA VAL A 91 -2.20 3.73 11.88
C VAL A 91 -3.55 4.29 12.31
N GLY A 92 -4.34 4.82 11.38
CA GLY A 92 -5.69 5.31 11.66
C GLY A 92 -6.61 4.19 12.15
N THR A 93 -7.46 4.46 13.15
CA THR A 93 -8.45 3.46 13.56
C THR A 93 -9.51 3.24 12.46
N GLY A 94 -10.04 2.02 12.38
CA GLY A 94 -10.89 1.54 11.28
C GLY A 94 -10.11 1.14 10.02
N THR A 95 -8.78 1.28 10.01
CA THR A 95 -7.94 0.80 8.90
C THR A 95 -7.78 -0.71 9.01
N PHE A 96 -7.99 -1.42 7.90
CA PHE A 96 -7.61 -2.82 7.78
C PHE A 96 -6.13 -2.91 7.38
N ILE A 97 -5.36 -3.70 8.13
CA ILE A 97 -3.94 -3.96 7.87
C ILE A 97 -3.70 -5.44 7.65
N TYR A 98 -2.68 -5.77 6.87
CA TYR A 98 -2.19 -7.14 6.70
C TYR A 98 -0.69 -7.13 6.46
N CYS A 99 -0.07 -8.30 6.60
CA CYS A 99 1.34 -8.50 6.30
C CYS A 99 1.49 -9.28 4.99
N ARG A 100 2.43 -8.88 4.16
CA ARG A 100 2.89 -9.66 2.99
C ARG A 100 4.34 -10.06 3.17
N ALA A 101 4.63 -11.33 2.95
CA ALA A 101 6.00 -11.85 2.95
C ALA A 101 6.28 -12.59 1.64
N TRP A 102 7.56 -12.83 1.36
CA TRP A 102 8.03 -13.65 0.26
C TRP A 102 9.29 -14.41 0.66
N ASN A 103 9.59 -15.49 -0.05
CA ASN A 103 10.63 -16.43 0.31
C ASN A 103 12.05 -16.02 -0.17
N ALA A 104 12.39 -14.74 -0.07
CA ALA A 104 13.69 -14.19 -0.49
C ALA A 104 13.98 -12.82 0.16
N PRO A 105 15.23 -12.32 0.12
CA PRO A 105 15.56 -10.98 0.61
C PRO A 105 14.92 -9.82 -0.19
N SER A 106 14.55 -10.08 -1.44
CA SER A 106 13.89 -9.10 -2.33
C SER A 106 12.77 -9.74 -3.13
N TYR A 107 11.80 -8.92 -3.56
CA TYR A 107 10.68 -9.38 -4.36
C TYR A 107 11.12 -9.93 -5.73
N GLU A 108 12.12 -9.30 -6.35
CA GLU A 108 12.63 -9.68 -7.66
C GLU A 108 13.24 -11.08 -7.70
N GLU A 109 13.73 -11.55 -6.56
CA GLU A 109 14.34 -12.86 -6.36
C GLU A 109 13.34 -13.91 -5.84
N ALA A 110 12.13 -13.48 -5.44
CA ALA A 110 11.14 -14.34 -4.81
C ALA A 110 10.42 -15.25 -5.81
N THR A 111 10.18 -16.50 -5.40
CA THR A 111 9.35 -17.45 -6.14
C THR A 111 7.93 -17.50 -5.61
N TYR A 112 7.78 -17.41 -4.30
CA TYR A 112 6.52 -17.45 -3.58
C TYR A 112 6.31 -16.21 -2.71
N SER A 113 5.04 -15.84 -2.54
CA SER A 113 4.59 -14.80 -1.62
C SER A 113 3.38 -15.26 -0.82
N GLY A 114 3.04 -14.57 0.26
CA GLY A 114 1.87 -14.89 1.06
C GLY A 114 1.37 -13.71 1.88
N ASP A 115 0.05 -13.60 1.98
CA ASP A 115 -0.63 -12.60 2.78
C ASP A 115 -1.12 -13.22 4.09
N SER A 116 -0.92 -12.50 5.19
CA SER A 116 -1.53 -12.83 6.47
C SER A 116 -3.03 -12.50 6.46
N PRO A 117 -3.79 -12.97 7.47
CA PRO A 117 -5.15 -12.48 7.71
C PRO A 117 -5.18 -10.97 7.92
N LYS A 118 -6.24 -10.33 7.41
CA LYS A 118 -6.48 -8.89 7.61
C LYS A 118 -7.00 -8.63 9.02
N ILE A 119 -6.53 -7.55 9.65
CA ILE A 119 -6.97 -7.13 10.97
C ILE A 119 -7.40 -5.66 10.93
N GLU A 120 -8.52 -5.34 11.57
CA GLU A 120 -8.98 -3.97 11.75
C GLU A 120 -8.27 -3.33 12.95
N VAL A 121 -7.67 -2.16 12.74
CA VAL A 121 -7.07 -1.34 13.81
C VAL A 121 -8.19 -0.67 14.62
N THR A 122 -8.41 -1.14 15.85
CA THR A 122 -9.49 -0.62 16.72
C THR A 122 -8.99 0.38 17.76
N GLY A 123 -7.69 0.42 18.02
CA GLY A 123 -7.07 1.29 19.01
C GLY A 123 -5.58 1.00 19.21
N THR A 124 -4.98 1.59 20.25
CA THR A 124 -3.61 1.26 20.63
C THR A 124 -3.50 -0.16 21.17
N GLY A 125 -2.48 -0.90 20.73
CA GLY A 125 -2.21 -2.23 21.25
C GLY A 125 -1.38 -3.09 20.32
N ASP A 126 -1.37 -4.38 20.63
CA ASP A 126 -0.63 -5.39 19.89
C ASP A 126 -1.55 -6.16 18.95
N TYR A 127 -1.11 -6.32 17.70
CA TYR A 127 -1.86 -6.92 16.61
C TYR A 127 -1.15 -8.19 16.14
N ASN A 128 -1.76 -9.34 16.44
CA ASN A 128 -1.22 -10.66 16.10
C ASN A 128 -1.76 -11.16 14.77
N PHE A 129 -0.88 -11.35 13.80
CA PHE A 129 -1.22 -11.91 12.49
C PHE A 129 -1.28 -13.45 12.46
N GLY A 130 -0.95 -14.10 13.57
CA GLY A 130 -0.93 -15.55 13.69
C GLY A 130 0.20 -16.19 12.88
N ALA A 131 0.00 -17.45 12.48
CA ALA A 131 0.90 -18.18 11.60
C ALA A 131 0.31 -18.27 10.18
N TRP A 132 1.11 -18.00 9.16
CA TRP A 132 0.72 -18.18 7.75
C TRP A 132 1.91 -18.63 6.88
N GLN A 133 1.65 -18.82 5.58
CA GLN A 133 2.62 -19.39 4.63
C GLN A 133 2.70 -18.59 3.34
N THR A 134 3.86 -18.62 2.67
CA THR A 134 4.02 -18.08 1.31
C THR A 134 3.62 -19.11 0.26
N LEU A 135 2.35 -19.14 -0.15
CA LEU A 135 1.81 -20.15 -1.08
C LEU A 135 1.53 -19.64 -2.51
N THR A 136 1.59 -18.33 -2.72
CA THR A 136 1.22 -17.70 -3.99
C THR A 136 2.39 -17.65 -4.96
N THR A 137 2.21 -18.20 -6.17
CA THR A 137 3.20 -18.19 -7.25
C THR A 137 2.60 -17.67 -8.59
N PRO A 138 3.34 -16.85 -9.37
CA PRO A 138 4.61 -16.22 -9.00
C PRO A 138 4.42 -15.29 -7.79
N ALA A 139 5.52 -14.96 -7.10
CA ALA A 139 5.50 -13.97 -6.03
C ALA A 139 4.77 -12.72 -6.52
N GLN A 140 3.92 -12.13 -5.67
CA GLN A 140 3.17 -10.92 -5.99
C GLN A 140 3.87 -9.71 -5.37
N PRO A 141 4.12 -8.64 -6.15
CA PRO A 141 4.74 -7.46 -5.59
C PRO A 141 3.76 -6.82 -4.61
N PRO A 142 4.23 -6.04 -3.63
CA PRO A 142 3.35 -5.06 -2.99
C PRO A 142 2.72 -4.21 -4.11
N VAL A 143 1.39 -4.22 -4.23
CA VAL A 143 0.69 -3.53 -5.32
C VAL A 143 0.88 -2.02 -5.12
N PRO A 144 1.54 -1.29 -6.03
CA PRO A 144 1.73 0.13 -5.86
C PRO A 144 0.40 0.88 -5.94
N ASP A 145 0.33 1.96 -5.15
CA ASP A 145 -0.78 2.88 -5.01
C ASP A 145 -1.45 3.24 -6.38
N MET A 146 -2.78 3.08 -6.48
CA MET A 146 -3.59 3.48 -7.66
C MET A 146 -3.33 4.93 -8.16
N PRO A 147 -3.03 5.93 -7.31
CA PRO A 147 -2.61 7.27 -7.73
C PRO A 147 -1.35 7.28 -8.61
N ALA A 148 -0.36 6.41 -8.35
CA ALA A 148 0.87 6.35 -9.14
C ALA A 148 0.61 5.80 -10.55
N MET A 149 -0.27 4.79 -10.66
CA MET A 149 -0.72 4.23 -11.94
C MET A 149 -1.53 5.25 -12.75
N ILE A 150 -2.44 5.99 -12.11
CA ILE A 150 -3.22 7.05 -12.75
C ILE A 150 -2.31 8.22 -13.20
N LEU A 151 -1.30 8.60 -12.41
CA LEU A 151 -0.31 9.62 -12.77
C LEU A 151 0.56 9.18 -13.95
N PHE A 152 1.02 7.93 -13.99
CA PHE A 152 1.75 7.38 -15.13
C PHE A 152 0.91 7.35 -16.41
N ALA A 153 -0.34 6.89 -16.32
CA ALA A 153 -1.26 6.82 -17.44
C ALA A 153 -1.63 8.22 -17.97
N SER A 154 -1.90 9.19 -17.09
CA SER A 154 -2.18 10.57 -17.47
C SER A 154 -0.96 11.28 -18.06
N GLY A 155 0.24 11.01 -17.54
CA GLY A 155 1.51 11.48 -18.14
C GLY A 155 1.72 10.97 -19.57
N LEU A 156 1.47 9.68 -19.82
CA LEU A 156 1.55 9.08 -21.16
C LEU A 156 0.54 9.67 -22.16
N VAL A 157 -0.68 9.97 -21.71
CA VAL A 157 -1.70 10.63 -22.53
C VAL A 157 -1.29 12.06 -22.89
N LEU A 158 -0.72 12.83 -21.95
CA LEU A 158 -0.26 14.18 -22.23
C LEU A 158 0.93 14.22 -23.21
N VAL A 159 1.88 13.29 -23.07
CA VAL A 159 3.02 13.18 -23.99
C VAL A 159 2.54 12.80 -25.40
N SER A 160 1.63 11.84 -25.53
CA SER A 160 1.08 11.43 -26.82
C SER A 160 0.26 12.54 -27.48
N MET A 161 -0.53 13.31 -26.71
CA MET A 161 -1.20 14.51 -27.22
C MET A 161 -0.22 15.58 -27.72
N TYR A 162 0.89 15.83 -26.99
CA TYR A 162 1.93 16.77 -27.41
C TYR A 162 2.57 16.38 -28.75
N PHE A 163 2.89 15.10 -28.95
CA PHE A 163 3.44 14.61 -30.21
C PHE A 163 2.46 14.70 -31.38
N VAL A 164 1.18 14.37 -31.16
CA VAL A 164 0.14 14.48 -32.20
C VAL A 164 -0.09 15.94 -32.57
N TYR A 165 -0.15 16.85 -31.60
CA TYR A 165 -0.32 18.28 -31.84
C TYR A 165 0.90 18.92 -32.53
N GLY A 166 2.11 18.49 -32.13
CA GLY A 166 3.37 18.91 -32.76
C GLY A 166 3.53 18.46 -34.20
N ARG A 167 3.01 17.28 -34.58
CA ARG A 167 3.00 16.80 -35.97
C ARG A 167 1.97 17.54 -36.83
N ARG A 168 0.79 17.87 -36.30
CA ARG A 168 -0.22 18.66 -37.05
C ARG A 168 0.28 20.06 -37.41
N LYS A 169 1.00 20.74 -36.50
CA LYS A 169 1.58 22.06 -36.79
C LYS A 169 2.68 22.07 -37.87
N LYS A 170 3.31 20.93 -38.16
CA LYS A 170 4.30 20.83 -39.26
C LYS A 170 3.66 20.48 -40.61
N GLY A 171 2.41 20.03 -40.64
CA GLY A 171 1.66 19.75 -41.87
C GLY A 171 0.99 20.97 -42.51
N ASP A 172 0.75 22.03 -41.74
CA ASP A 172 0.12 23.29 -42.22
C ASP A 172 1.12 24.31 -42.80
N LYS A 173 2.34 23.87 -43.11
CA LYS A 173 3.30 24.65 -43.90
C LYS A 173 3.73 23.84 -45.12
N SER A 174 2.79 23.63 -46.03
CA SER A 174 3.03 23.27 -47.43
C SER A 174 2.05 23.98 -48.33
#